data_AF-A0A537LIU6-F1
#
_entry.id   AF-A0A537LIU6-F1
#
_cell.length_a   1.000
_cell.length_b   1.000
_cell.length_c   1.000
_cell.angle_alpha   90.00
_cell.angle_beta   90.00
_cell.angle_gamma   90.00
#
_symmetry.space_group_name_H-M   'P 1'
#
loop_
_entity.id
_entity.type
_entity.pdbx_description
1 polymer ?
#
loop_
_entity_poly.entity_id
_entity_poly.type
_entity_poly.pdbx_seq_one_letter_code
_entity_poly.pdbx_strand_id
1 'polypeptide(L)'
;MPAEGWRVGAAALPLAILLVGLLGLHWRGTQAGIIALAVSAAVATIAFAASPAVLGIALWRAIALSLHVLYIIWAALLLYEIADKIGAIRSIGTAVAHLTEDHVLQLL
;
A
#
# COMPACT_ATOMS: atom_id res chain seq x y z
N MET A 1 -6.01 33.87 -2.46
CA MET A 1 -6.09 33.90 -3.94
C MET A 1 -6.90 32.68 -4.39
N PRO A 2 -8.09 32.86 -4.99
CA PRO A 2 -9.07 31.79 -5.16
C PRO A 2 -8.86 31.08 -6.50
N ALA A 3 -7.97 30.09 -6.55
CA ALA A 3 -7.74 29.30 -7.76
C ALA A 3 -7.18 27.90 -7.47
N GLU A 4 -7.75 27.09 -6.56
CA GLU A 4 -7.09 25.81 -6.21
C GLU A 4 -7.94 24.54 -6.10
N GLY A 5 -9.28 24.59 -6.19
CA GLY A 5 -10.09 23.36 -6.11
C GLY A 5 -9.75 22.31 -7.18
N TRP A 6 -9.53 22.76 -8.42
CA TRP A 6 -9.13 21.89 -9.54
C TRP A 6 -7.76 21.24 -9.35
N ARG A 7 -6.79 21.97 -8.78
CA ARG A 7 -5.41 21.47 -8.55
C ARG A 7 -5.39 20.43 -7.43
N VAL A 8 -6.20 20.63 -6.39
CA VAL A 8 -6.36 19.66 -5.30
C VAL A 8 -7.02 18.38 -5.81
N GLY A 9 -8.05 18.50 -6.66
CA GLY A 9 -8.67 17.34 -7.33
C GLY A 9 -7.67 16.56 -8.19
N ALA A 10 -6.83 17.26 -8.95
CA ALA A 10 -5.78 16.63 -9.75
C ALA A 10 -4.73 15.90 -8.89
N ALA A 11 -4.38 16.43 -7.71
CA ALA A 11 -3.41 15.81 -6.80
C ALA A 11 -3.91 14.48 -6.18
N ALA A 12 -5.23 14.32 -6.02
CA ALA A 12 -5.82 13.08 -5.52
C ALA A 12 -5.97 11.99 -6.60
N LEU A 13 -5.84 12.36 -7.88
CA LEU A 13 -6.08 11.45 -9.00
C LEU A 13 -5.20 10.19 -9.00
N PRO A 14 -3.88 10.26 -8.72
CA PRO A 14 -3.04 9.05 -8.68
C PRO A 14 -3.45 8.08 -7.57
N LEU A 15 -3.85 8.61 -6.41
CA LEU A 15 -4.37 7.82 -5.29
C LEU A 15 -5.72 7.19 -5.63
N ALA A 16 -6.62 7.95 -6.25
CA ALA A 16 -7.90 7.41 -6.69
C ALA A 16 -7.73 6.26 -7.70
N ILE A 17 -6.82 6.42 -8.66
CA ILE A 17 -6.52 5.37 -9.65
C ILE A 17 -5.90 4.15 -8.98
N LEU A 18 -5.00 4.35 -8.01
CA LEU A 18 -4.44 3.25 -7.23
C LEU A 18 -5.55 2.48 -6.51
N LEU A 19 -6.44 3.18 -5.80
CA LEU A 19 -7.52 2.57 -5.02
C LEU A 19 -8.54 1.87 -5.93
N VAL A 20 -8.96 2.50 -7.03
CA VAL A 20 -9.89 1.90 -7.99
C VAL A 20 -9.26 0.68 -8.68
N GLY A 21 -7.97 0.74 -9.00
CA GLY A 21 -7.23 -0.38 -9.57
C GLY A 21 -7.18 -1.58 -8.63
N LEU A 22 -6.90 -1.35 -7.35
CA LEU A 22 -6.80 -2.41 -6.34
C LEU A 22 -8.17 -2.96 -5.92
N LEU A 23 -9.14 -2.08 -5.62
CA LEU A 23 -10.42 -2.47 -5.01
C LEU A 23 -11.52 -2.74 -6.04
N GLY A 24 -11.53 -2.00 -7.15
CA GLY A 24 -12.52 -2.16 -8.21
C GLY A 24 -12.11 -3.21 -9.24
N LEU A 25 -10.94 -3.01 -9.84
CA LEU A 25 -10.46 -3.85 -10.95
C LEU A 25 -9.66 -5.08 -10.50
N HIS A 26 -9.45 -5.26 -9.19
CA HIS A 26 -8.71 -6.38 -8.60
C HIS A 26 -7.32 -6.58 -9.23
N TRP A 27 -6.67 -5.48 -9.62
CA TRP A 27 -5.34 -5.55 -10.21
C TRP A 27 -4.33 -6.05 -9.19
N ARG A 28 -3.32 -6.78 -9.69
CA ARG A 28 -2.16 -7.16 -8.88
C ARG A 28 -1.50 -5.88 -8.37
N GLY A 29 -1.08 -5.87 -7.10
CA GLY A 29 -0.50 -4.68 -6.46
C GLY A 29 0.61 -4.01 -7.27
N THR A 30 1.43 -4.81 -7.95
CA THR A 30 2.48 -4.33 -8.86
C THR A 30 1.93 -3.55 -10.07
N GLN A 31 0.86 -4.03 -10.71
CA GLN A 31 0.27 -3.37 -11.89
C GLN A 31 -0.37 -2.03 -11.51
N ALA A 32 -1.17 -2.02 -10.43
CA ALA A 32 -1.80 -0.80 -9.93
C ALA A 32 -0.75 0.25 -9.51
N GLY A 33 0.34 -0.19 -8.87
CA GLY A 33 1.44 0.68 -8.46
C GLY A 33 2.16 1.36 -9.64
N ILE A 34 2.50 0.60 -10.69
CA ILE A 34 3.17 1.14 -11.88
C ILE A 34 2.28 2.17 -12.58
N ILE A 35 0.99 1.86 -12.75
CA ILE A 35 0.03 2.77 -13.40
C ILE A 35 -0.14 4.05 -12.57
N ALA A 36 -0.31 3.93 -11.25
CA ALA A 36 -0.43 5.09 -10.37
C ALA A 36 0.83 5.97 -10.40
N LEU A 37 2.03 5.37 -10.49
CA LEU A 37 3.29 6.10 -10.61
C LEU A 37 3.39 6.86 -11.93
N ALA A 38 3.00 6.23 -13.05
CA ALA A 38 2.96 6.89 -14.36
C ALA A 38 1.99 8.08 -14.36
N VAL A 39 0.79 7.91 -13.78
CA VAL A 39 -0.18 8.99 -13.67
C VAL A 39 0.32 10.09 -12.74
N SER A 40 0.95 9.75 -11.62
CA SER A 40 1.55 10.73 -10.72
C SER A 40 2.62 11.57 -11.42
N ALA A 41 3.47 10.96 -12.24
CA ALA A 41 4.48 11.68 -13.01
C ALA A 41 3.85 12.63 -14.04
N ALA A 42 2.80 12.18 -14.75
CA ALA A 42 2.07 13.01 -15.71
C ALA A 42 1.34 14.19 -15.04
N VAL A 43 0.70 13.96 -13.88
CA VAL A 43 0.05 15.03 -13.13
C VAL A 43 1.07 16.03 -12.59
N ALA A 44 2.21 15.58 -12.09
CA ALA A 44 3.27 16.45 -11.58
C ALA A 44 3.87 17.35 -12.66
N THR A 45 4.06 16.86 -13.89
CA THR A 45 4.57 17.68 -15.00
C THR A 45 3.52 18.65 -15.53
N ILE A 46 2.27 18.19 -15.73
CA ILE A 46 1.22 18.99 -16.39
C ILE A 46 0.58 20.01 -15.43
N ALA A 47 0.23 19.60 -14.20
CA ALA A 47 -0.54 20.44 -13.27
C ALA A 47 0.33 21.26 -12.31
N PHE A 48 1.57 20.84 -12.07
CA PHE A 48 2.48 21.47 -11.11
C PHE A 48 3.76 22.03 -11.75
N ALA A 49 3.95 21.86 -13.06
CA ALA A 49 5.17 22.28 -13.77
C ALA A 49 6.46 21.80 -13.07
N ALA A 50 6.42 20.58 -12.53
CA ALA A 50 7.54 20.04 -11.76
C ALA A 50 8.78 19.89 -12.63
N SER A 51 9.92 20.39 -12.14
CA SER A 51 11.19 20.24 -12.84
C SER A 51 11.66 18.78 -12.82
N PRO A 52 12.49 18.34 -13.79
CA PRO A 52 13.04 16.98 -13.81
C PRO A 52 13.80 16.61 -12.53
N ALA A 53 14.45 17.59 -11.88
CA ALA A 53 15.13 17.40 -10.60
C ALA A 53 14.15 17.00 -9.47
N VAL A 54 12.96 17.62 -9.43
CA VAL A 54 11.93 17.29 -8.43
C VAL A 54 11.39 15.89 -8.64
N LEU A 55 11.15 15.48 -9.89
CA LEU A 55 10.74 14.10 -10.20
C LEU A 55 11.80 13.08 -9.80
N GLY A 56 13.08 13.36 -10.07
CA GLY A 56 14.19 12.50 -9.67
C GLY A 56 14.26 12.28 -8.15
N ILE A 57 14.16 13.36 -7.37
CA ILE A 57 14.14 13.28 -5.89
C ILE A 57 12.91 12.53 -5.40
N ALA A 58 11.74 12.75 -6.01
CA ALA A 58 10.51 12.06 -5.64
C ALA A 58 10.59 10.55 -5.91
N LEU A 59 11.12 10.14 -7.07
CA LEU A 59 11.34 8.72 -7.40
C LEU A 59 12.35 8.08 -6.45
N TRP A 60 13.43 8.77 -6.12
CA TRP A 60 14.41 8.28 -5.15
C TRP A 60 13.78 8.07 -3.77
N ARG A 61 12.96 9.02 -3.31
CA ARG A 61 12.19 8.88 -2.06
C ARG A 61 11.22 7.70 -2.10
N ALA A 62 10.52 7.51 -3.21
CA ALA A 62 9.60 6.39 -3.38
C ALA A 62 10.32 5.04 -3.31
N ILE A 63 11.50 4.92 -3.95
CA ILE A 63 12.34 3.72 -3.87
C ILE A 63 12.84 3.50 -2.45
N ALA A 64 13.34 4.54 -1.79
CA ALA A 64 13.83 4.44 -0.41
C ALA A 64 12.73 3.98 0.57
N LEU A 65 11.52 4.54 0.45
CA LEU A 65 10.35 4.11 1.24
C LEU A 65 9.98 2.65 0.93
N SER A 66 9.97 2.26 -0.34
CA SER A 66 9.67 0.89 -0.75
C SER A 66 10.69 -0.10 -0.20
N LEU A 67 11.98 0.25 -0.20
CA LEU A 67 13.04 -0.57 0.36
C LEU A 67 12.91 -0.71 1.89
N HIS A 68 12.53 0.38 2.58
CA HIS A 68 12.27 0.34 4.01
C HIS A 68 11.11 -0.62 4.36
N VAL A 69 10.02 -0.57 3.60
CA VAL A 69 8.90 -1.50 3.76
C VAL A 69 9.33 -2.93 3.40
N LEU A 70 10.05 -3.12 2.29
CA LEU A 70 10.55 -4.41 1.85
C LEU A 70 11.42 -5.08 2.92
N TYR A 71 12.27 -4.31 3.60
CA TYR A 71 13.10 -4.81 4.69
C TYR A 71 12.28 -5.46 5.80
N ILE A 72 11.16 -4.83 6.19
CA ILE A 72 10.25 -5.36 7.21
C ILE A 72 9.49 -6.58 6.66
N ILE A 73 9.03 -6.53 5.40
CA ILE A 73 8.33 -7.65 4.76
C ILE A 73 9.23 -8.88 4.69
N TRP A 74 10.52 -8.73 4.39
CA TRP A 74 11.46 -9.85 4.37
C TRP A 74 11.54 -10.58 5.71
N ALA A 75 11.69 -9.84 6.81
CA ALA A 75 11.70 -10.42 8.15
C ALA A 75 10.36 -11.10 8.48
N ALA A 76 9.24 -10.48 8.11
CA ALA A 76 7.91 -11.03 8.32
C ALA A 76 7.69 -12.33 7.52
N LEU A 77 8.12 -12.38 6.26
CA LEU A 77 8.03 -13.57 5.41
C LEU A 77 8.88 -14.71 5.96
N LEU A 78 10.10 -14.41 6.45
CA LEU A 78 10.95 -15.42 7.08
C LEU A 78 10.27 -15.99 8.34
N LEU A 79 9.73 -15.13 9.20
CA LEU A 79 9.00 -15.56 10.39
C LEU A 79 7.77 -16.38 10.03
N TYR A 80 6.99 -15.93 9.04
CA TYR A 80 5.82 -16.63 8.54
C TYR A 80 6.19 -18.03 8.06
N GLU A 81 7.20 -18.16 7.21
CA GLU A 81 7.63 -19.44 6.66
C GLU A 81 8.12 -20.41 7.75
N ILE A 82 8.84 -19.90 8.75
CA ILE A 82 9.29 -20.71 9.90
C ILE A 82 8.09 -21.15 10.75
N ALA A 83 7.19 -20.21 11.08
CA ALA A 83 6.00 -20.48 11.88
C ALA A 83 5.03 -21.44 11.17
N ASP A 84 4.91 -21.35 9.85
CA ASP A 84 4.07 -22.24 9.04
C ASP A 84 4.64 -23.67 9.01
N LYS A 85 5.96 -23.82 8.81
CA LYS A 85 6.65 -25.13 8.78
C LYS A 85 6.50 -25.92 10.08
N ILE A 86 6.47 -25.24 11.23
CA ILE A 86 6.27 -25.89 12.53
C ILE A 86 4.79 -26.02 12.92
N GLY A 87 3.86 -25.59 12.04
CA GLY A 87 2.43 -25.62 12.29
C GLY A 87 1.94 -24.62 13.34
N ALA A 88 2.78 -23.66 13.75
CA ALA A 88 2.42 -22.66 14.76
C ALA A 88 1.27 -21.76 14.30
N ILE A 89 1.24 -21.39 13.01
CA ILE A 89 0.14 -20.58 12.45
C ILE A 89 -1.21 -21.28 12.63
N ARG A 90 -1.27 -22.58 12.34
CA ARG A 90 -2.50 -23.38 12.49
C ARG A 90 -2.90 -23.55 13.95
N SER A 91 -1.93 -23.85 14.82
CA SER A 91 -2.16 -23.99 16.26
C SER A 91 -2.71 -22.71 16.89
N ILE A 92 -2.06 -21.57 16.61
CA ILE A 92 -2.51 -20.25 17.08
C ILE A 92 -3.91 -19.94 16.50
N GLY A 93 -4.12 -20.17 15.20
CA GLY A 93 -5.42 -19.96 14.56
C GLY A 93 -6.54 -20.76 15.23
N THR A 94 -6.30 -22.04 15.55
CA THR A 94 -7.28 -22.86 16.27
C THR A 94 -7.50 -22.41 17.71
N ALA A 95 -6.45 -21.99 18.43
CA ALA A 95 -6.59 -21.50 19.79
C ALA A 95 -7.38 -20.18 19.85
N VAL A 96 -7.11 -19.26 18.92
CA VAL A 96 -7.85 -17.99 18.79
C VAL A 96 -9.31 -18.25 18.41
N ALA A 97 -9.57 -19.18 17.48
CA ALA A 97 -10.93 -19.55 17.10
C ALA A 97 -11.72 -20.11 18.29
N HIS A 98 -11.13 -21.02 19.08
CA HIS A 98 -11.78 -21.56 20.30
C HIS A 98 -12.08 -20.48 21.34
N LEU A 99 -11.16 -19.53 21.56
CA LEU A 99 -11.39 -18.40 22.47
C LEU A 99 -12.48 -17.44 21.96
N THR A 100 -12.74 -17.43 20.65
CA THR A 100 -13.75 -16.56 20.02
C THR A 100 -15.12 -17.24 19.94
N GLU A 101 -15.18 -18.56 19.75
CA GLU A 101 -16.41 -19.35 19.79
C GLU A 101 -16.98 -19.50 21.21
N ASP A 102 -16.16 -19.26 22.24
CA ASP A 102 -16.62 -19.20 23.61
C ASP A 102 -17.50 -17.94 23.81
N HIS A 103 -18.80 -18.07 23.50
CA HIS A 103 -19.82 -17.02 23.56
C HIS A 103 -19.89 -16.33 24.95
N VAL A 104 -19.31 -16.97 25.98
CA VAL A 104 -19.17 -16.47 27.35
C VAL A 104 -18.11 -15.37 27.47
N LEU A 105 -17.05 -15.38 26.64
CA LEU A 105 -15.97 -14.40 26.63
C LEU A 105 -16.28 -13.16 25.76
N GLN A 106 -17.24 -13.24 24.83
CA GLN A 106 -17.72 -12.11 24.04
C GLN A 106 -18.66 -11.16 24.80
N LEU A 107 -19.07 -11.53 26.02
CA LEU A 107 -20.05 -10.80 26.84
C LEU A 107 -19.45 -10.13 28.09
N LEU A 108 -18.13 -10.21 28.29
CA LEU A 108 -17.37 -9.50 29.34
C LEU A 108 -16.47 -8.43 28.72
#